data_AF-A0A1H0TA17-F1
#
_entry.id   AF-A0A1H0TA17-F1
#
_cell.length_a   1.000
_cell.length_b   1.000
_cell.length_c   1.000
_cell.angle_alpha   90.00
_cell.angle_beta   90.00
_cell.angle_gamma   90.00
#
_symmetry.space_group_name_H-M   'P 1'
#
loop_
_entity.id
_entity.type
_entity.pdbx_description
1 polymer ?
#
loop_
_entity_poly.entity_id
_entity_poly.type
_entity_poly.pdbx_seq_one_letter_code
_entity_poly.pdbx_strand_id
1 'polypeptide(L)'
;MSTAHRDLALGKPIRRSEIVERAESWLRPSVPYSQTKFHQNEYGIYRTDCSGYVSMAWGLPGVPPNRHGGLDTIGLARISSLITKDELVAGDVLLRTEGTNLTRHVTIFHEWATGHRTAYWGFEQSGETGTVRRRISFPYDQSGELYEPRRYALTASPKF
;
A
#
# COMPACT_ATOMS: atom_id res chain seq x y z
N MET A 1 2.52 13.84 23.84
CA MET A 1 2.96 12.42 23.84
C MET A 1 4.02 12.28 22.76
N SER A 2 5.19 11.74 23.11
CA SER A 2 6.46 11.84 22.36
C SER A 2 6.43 11.13 21.00
N THR A 3 6.98 11.78 19.96
CA THR A 3 7.13 11.30 18.57
C THR A 3 7.72 9.88 18.48
N ALA A 4 8.62 9.54 19.42
CA ALA A 4 9.27 8.23 19.50
C ALA A 4 8.30 7.04 19.67
N HIS A 5 7.17 7.22 20.37
CA HIS A 5 6.17 6.13 20.51
C HIS A 5 5.34 5.94 19.24
N ARG A 6 5.14 7.00 18.45
CA ARG A 6 4.44 6.94 17.16
C ARG A 6 5.30 6.27 16.10
N ASP A 7 6.61 6.52 16.11
CA ASP A 7 7.59 5.87 15.22
C ASP A 7 7.73 4.37 15.53
N LEU A 8 7.59 3.94 16.78
CA LEU A 8 7.56 2.51 17.10
C LEU A 8 6.29 1.81 16.58
N ALA A 9 5.15 2.50 16.62
CA ALA A 9 3.85 1.95 16.23
C ALA A 9 3.65 1.92 14.70
N LEU A 10 4.27 2.85 13.97
CA LEU A 10 4.12 2.99 12.52
C LEU A 10 5.37 2.55 11.74
N GLY A 11 6.51 2.35 12.39
CA GLY A 11 7.80 2.13 11.73
C GLY A 11 8.62 3.41 11.63
N LYS A 12 9.85 3.29 11.11
CA LYS A 12 10.72 4.45 10.87
C LYS A 12 10.32 5.17 9.58
N PRO A 13 10.68 6.46 9.43
CA PRO A 13 10.53 7.14 8.15
C PRO A 13 11.15 6.35 7.00
N ILE A 14 10.40 6.20 5.91
CA ILE A 14 10.71 5.32 4.78
C ILE A 14 10.84 6.12 3.49
N ARG A 15 11.77 5.74 2.61
CA ARG A 15 11.93 6.39 1.29
C ARG A 15 10.95 5.80 0.28
N ARG A 16 10.57 6.60 -0.72
CA ARG A 16 9.70 6.13 -1.83
C ARG A 16 10.33 4.98 -2.62
N SER A 17 11.63 5.07 -2.90
CA SER A 17 12.37 3.98 -3.56
C SER A 17 12.30 2.68 -2.75
N GLU A 18 12.36 2.78 -1.43
CA GLU A 18 12.27 1.64 -0.51
C GLU A 18 10.83 1.08 -0.48
N ILE A 19 9.80 1.93 -0.58
CA ILE A 19 8.41 1.46 -0.74
C ILE A 19 8.25 0.65 -2.04
N VAL A 20 8.81 1.14 -3.14
CA VAL A 20 8.75 0.46 -4.45
C VAL A 20 9.52 -0.86 -4.42
N GLU A 21 10.74 -0.87 -3.88
CA GLU A 21 11.56 -2.07 -3.74
C GLU A 21 10.83 -3.14 -2.90
N ARG A 22 10.21 -2.73 -1.80
CA ARG A 22 9.36 -3.62 -0.99
C ARG A 22 8.17 -4.13 -1.76
N ALA A 23 7.45 -3.28 -2.51
CA ALA A 23 6.33 -3.70 -3.34
C ALA A 23 6.76 -4.75 -4.39
N GLU A 24 7.92 -4.57 -5.02
CA GLU A 24 8.45 -5.49 -6.03
C GLU A 24 8.82 -6.87 -5.47
N SER A 25 9.16 -6.96 -4.18
CA SER A 25 9.61 -8.21 -3.53
C SER A 25 8.59 -9.36 -3.59
N TRP A 26 7.31 -9.06 -3.80
CA TRP A 26 6.25 -10.08 -3.90
C TRP A 26 5.87 -10.45 -5.33
N LEU A 27 6.51 -9.86 -6.35
CA LEU A 27 6.13 -10.08 -7.75
C LEU A 27 6.71 -11.36 -8.35
N ARG A 28 7.87 -11.82 -7.86
CA ARG A 28 8.65 -12.88 -8.53
C ARG A 28 9.28 -13.83 -7.49
N PRO A 29 8.65 -15.00 -7.22
CA PRO A 29 7.34 -15.41 -7.72
C PRO A 29 6.21 -14.55 -7.13
N SER A 30 5.09 -14.44 -7.86
CA SER A 30 3.90 -13.74 -7.37
C SER A 30 3.37 -14.40 -6.09
N VAL A 31 3.19 -13.63 -5.01
CA VAL A 31 2.64 -14.14 -3.76
C VAL A 31 1.11 -14.32 -3.90
N PRO A 32 0.57 -15.53 -3.65
CA PRO A 32 -0.87 -15.77 -3.76
C PRO A 32 -1.68 -14.97 -2.74
N TYR A 33 -2.86 -14.51 -3.16
CA TYR A 33 -3.75 -13.77 -2.27
C TYR A 33 -4.44 -14.67 -1.23
N SER A 34 -4.50 -14.18 0.00
CA SER A 34 -5.35 -14.76 1.04
C SER A 34 -5.55 -13.80 2.20
N GLN A 35 -6.79 -13.73 2.69
CA GLN A 35 -7.21 -12.98 3.88
C GLN A 35 -6.76 -13.63 5.20
N THR A 36 -6.25 -14.86 5.17
CA THR A 36 -5.89 -15.63 6.38
C THR A 36 -4.47 -16.16 6.38
N LYS A 37 -3.76 -16.13 5.25
CA LYS A 37 -2.37 -16.56 5.16
C LYS A 37 -1.39 -15.41 5.33
N PHE A 38 -0.16 -15.79 5.65
CA PHE A 38 0.97 -14.91 5.83
C PHE A 38 2.08 -15.27 4.84
N HIS A 39 2.86 -14.27 4.46
CA HIS A 39 4.09 -14.43 3.70
C HIS A 39 5.24 -13.82 4.49
N GLN A 40 6.36 -14.57 4.53
CA GLN A 40 7.60 -14.15 5.17
C GLN A 40 8.63 -13.82 4.10
N ASN A 41 9.24 -12.64 4.20
CA ASN A 41 10.39 -12.24 3.40
C ASN A 41 11.40 -11.48 4.29
N GLU A 42 12.40 -10.85 3.67
CA GLU A 42 13.44 -10.06 4.33
C GLU A 42 12.91 -8.84 5.10
N TYR A 43 11.67 -8.40 4.84
CA TYR A 43 11.03 -7.27 5.51
C TYR A 43 10.17 -7.68 6.72
N GLY A 44 9.87 -8.97 6.87
CA GLY A 44 9.09 -9.51 7.98
C GLY A 44 7.98 -10.46 7.53
N ILE A 45 6.98 -10.63 8.39
CA ILE A 45 5.84 -11.52 8.17
C ILE A 45 4.55 -10.69 8.09
N TYR A 46 3.85 -10.78 6.95
CA TYR A 46 2.67 -9.96 6.66
C TYR A 46 1.52 -10.79 6.10
N ARG A 47 0.28 -10.33 6.28
CA ARG A 47 -0.88 -10.97 5.63
C ARG A 47 -0.79 -10.83 4.12
N THR A 48 -1.19 -11.87 3.41
CA THR A 48 -1.20 -11.89 1.94
C THR A 48 -2.47 -11.28 1.33
N ASP A 49 -3.10 -10.33 2.03
CA ASP A 49 -4.24 -9.55 1.52
C ASP A 49 -3.79 -8.16 1.02
N CYS A 50 -4.70 -7.39 0.44
CA CYS A 50 -4.39 -6.07 -0.14
C CYS A 50 -3.77 -5.11 0.89
N SER A 51 -4.31 -5.07 2.10
CA SER A 51 -3.85 -4.20 3.18
C SER A 51 -2.56 -4.67 3.86
N GLY A 52 -2.33 -5.98 3.94
CA GLY A 52 -1.10 -6.59 4.43
C GLY A 52 0.06 -6.34 3.46
N TYR A 53 -0.20 -6.41 2.17
CA TYR A 53 0.78 -6.05 1.13
C TYR A 53 1.19 -4.58 1.21
N VAL A 54 0.24 -3.65 1.34
CA VAL A 54 0.56 -2.22 1.52
C VAL A 54 1.25 -1.97 2.86
N SER A 55 0.87 -2.69 3.93
CA SER A 55 1.56 -2.61 5.22
C SER A 55 3.04 -3.01 5.09
N MET A 56 3.33 -4.06 4.32
CA MET A 56 4.68 -4.50 4.00
C MET A 56 5.41 -3.43 3.18
N ALA A 57 4.81 -2.94 2.10
CA ALA A 57 5.42 -1.92 1.24
C ALA A 57 5.74 -0.62 1.98
N TRP A 58 4.86 -0.16 2.87
CA TRP A 58 5.08 1.02 3.72
C TRP A 58 6.02 0.78 4.91
N GLY A 59 6.53 -0.44 5.10
CA GLY A 59 7.46 -0.76 6.18
C GLY A 59 6.81 -0.71 7.57
N LEU A 60 5.50 -0.92 7.66
CA LEU A 60 4.81 -1.03 8.95
C LEU A 60 5.31 -2.28 9.70
N PRO A 61 5.26 -2.31 11.04
CA PRO A 61 5.66 -3.51 11.78
C PRO A 61 4.82 -4.74 11.39
N GLY A 62 5.50 -5.82 10.96
CA GLY A 62 4.91 -7.16 10.70
C GLY A 62 4.79 -8.02 11.96
N VAL A 63 4.62 -9.34 11.82
CA VAL A 63 4.65 -10.29 12.96
C VAL A 63 6.09 -10.72 13.28
N PRO A 64 6.49 -10.76 14.56
CA PRO A 64 6.20 -9.77 15.60
C PRO A 64 6.86 -8.42 15.24
N PRO A 65 6.34 -7.26 15.66
CA PRO A 65 5.51 -7.00 16.84
C PRO A 65 3.99 -6.83 16.63
N ASN A 66 3.47 -6.83 15.40
CA ASN A 66 2.04 -6.74 15.12
C ASN A 66 1.48 -8.15 14.84
N ARG A 67 0.66 -8.67 15.76
CA ARG A 67 0.04 -10.02 15.65
C ARG A 67 -0.82 -10.22 14.40
N HIS A 68 -1.34 -9.14 13.81
CA HIS A 68 -2.13 -9.20 12.60
C HIS A 68 -1.28 -9.13 11.34
N GLY A 69 0.04 -8.88 11.41
CA GLY A 69 0.92 -8.77 10.23
C GLY A 69 0.61 -7.56 9.36
N GLY A 70 0.41 -6.39 9.98
CA GLY A 70 0.05 -5.13 9.34
C GLY A 70 -1.30 -4.57 9.78
N LEU A 71 -1.74 -3.48 9.14
CA LEU A 71 -3.04 -2.84 9.36
C LEU A 71 -4.06 -3.34 8.33
N ASP A 72 -5.35 -3.11 8.59
CA ASP A 72 -6.41 -3.23 7.59
C ASP A 72 -6.57 -1.90 6.82
N THR A 73 -7.44 -1.85 5.82
CA THR A 73 -7.67 -0.63 5.01
C THR A 73 -8.13 0.58 5.83
N ILE A 74 -8.90 0.38 6.90
CA ILE A 74 -9.30 1.46 7.81
C ILE A 74 -8.10 1.98 8.61
N GLY A 75 -7.23 1.08 9.08
CA GLY A 75 -5.98 1.43 9.72
C GLY A 75 -5.05 2.21 8.79
N LEU A 76 -4.89 1.75 7.54
CA LEU A 76 -4.10 2.45 6.52
C LEU A 76 -4.62 3.88 6.25
N ALA A 77 -5.94 4.08 6.23
CA ALA A 77 -6.53 5.41 6.10
C ALA A 77 -6.15 6.34 7.27
N ARG A 78 -6.13 5.81 8.51
CA ARG A 78 -5.79 6.59 9.72
C ARG A 78 -4.33 7.05 9.79
N ILE A 79 -3.44 6.38 9.06
CA ILE A 79 -1.98 6.67 9.07
C ILE A 79 -1.51 7.34 7.77
N SER A 80 -2.45 7.76 6.92
CA SER A 80 -2.20 8.42 5.65
C SER A 80 -3.05 9.69 5.53
N SER A 81 -2.59 10.67 4.77
CA SER A 81 -3.34 11.88 4.43
C SER A 81 -3.90 11.78 3.03
N LEU A 82 -5.08 12.37 2.80
CA LEU A 82 -5.60 12.61 1.46
C LEU A 82 -4.61 13.46 0.66
N ILE A 83 -4.46 13.14 -0.62
CA ILE A 83 -3.74 13.94 -1.60
C ILE A 83 -4.62 14.10 -2.84
N THR A 84 -4.33 15.11 -3.64
CA THR A 84 -4.97 15.29 -4.94
C THR A 84 -4.39 14.31 -5.97
N LYS A 85 -5.12 14.11 -7.07
CA LYS A 85 -4.64 13.35 -8.23
C LYS A 85 -3.28 13.85 -8.72
N ASP A 86 -3.07 15.16 -8.73
CA ASP A 86 -1.85 15.76 -9.30
C ASP A 86 -0.63 15.62 -8.41
N GLU A 87 -0.83 15.32 -7.13
CA GLU A 87 0.23 15.06 -6.16
C GLU A 87 0.72 13.60 -6.17
N LEU A 88 0.00 12.68 -6.84
CA LEU A 88 0.35 11.26 -6.87
C LEU A 88 1.76 11.02 -7.39
N VAL A 89 2.54 10.31 -6.57
CA VAL A 89 3.88 9.84 -6.89
C VAL A 89 4.08 8.41 -6.38
N ALA A 90 5.16 7.77 -6.82
CA ALA A 90 5.49 6.40 -6.43
C ALA A 90 5.42 6.18 -4.90
N GLY A 91 4.70 5.14 -4.49
CA GLY A 91 4.50 4.74 -3.09
C GLY A 91 3.26 5.32 -2.41
N ASP A 92 2.59 6.29 -3.02
CA ASP A 92 1.23 6.69 -2.63
C ASP A 92 0.23 5.56 -2.96
N VAL A 93 -0.97 5.60 -2.39
CA VAL A 93 -1.99 4.56 -2.61
C VAL A 93 -3.30 5.12 -3.13
N LEU A 94 -4.06 4.26 -3.81
CA LEU A 94 -5.48 4.48 -4.07
C LEU A 94 -6.25 3.55 -3.14
N LEU A 95 -6.97 4.11 -2.17
CA LEU A 95 -7.57 3.37 -1.06
C LEU A 95 -9.10 3.51 -1.08
N ARG A 96 -9.80 2.38 -1.00
CA ARG A 96 -11.24 2.32 -0.75
C ARG A 96 -11.54 1.84 0.65
N THR A 97 -12.18 2.69 1.46
CA THR A 97 -12.61 2.37 2.82
C THR A 97 -14.08 1.99 2.94
N GLU A 98 -14.87 2.23 1.90
CA GLU A 98 -16.31 2.00 1.89
C GLU A 98 -16.60 0.53 1.60
N GLY A 99 -17.44 -0.08 2.45
CA GLY A 99 -17.84 -1.48 2.33
C GLY A 99 -17.34 -2.36 3.47
N THR A 100 -17.16 -3.65 3.20
CA THR A 100 -16.73 -4.67 4.16
C THR A 100 -15.27 -5.04 3.92
N ASN A 101 -14.71 -5.93 4.75
CA ASN A 101 -13.37 -6.50 4.52
C ASN A 101 -13.25 -7.27 3.18
N LEU A 102 -14.37 -7.60 2.53
CA LEU A 102 -14.40 -8.27 1.22
C LEU A 102 -14.47 -7.28 0.03
N THR A 103 -14.90 -6.05 0.26
CA THR A 103 -15.12 -5.06 -0.83
C THR A 103 -14.22 -3.84 -0.74
N ARG A 104 -13.63 -3.57 0.43
CA ARG A 104 -12.54 -2.61 0.60
C ARG A 104 -11.30 -3.10 -0.12
N HIS A 105 -10.53 -2.19 -0.68
CA HIS A 105 -9.33 -2.52 -1.44
C HIS A 105 -8.31 -1.38 -1.43
N VAL A 106 -7.07 -1.71 -1.78
CA VAL A 106 -5.98 -0.74 -1.88
C VAL A 106 -4.97 -1.18 -2.91
N THR A 107 -4.46 -0.23 -3.69
CA THR A 107 -3.33 -0.41 -4.62
C THR A 107 -2.25 0.62 -4.35
N ILE A 108 -1.01 0.30 -4.73
CA ILE A 108 0.13 1.22 -4.64
C ILE A 108 0.33 1.85 -6.02
N PHE A 109 0.33 3.18 -6.07
CA PHE A 109 0.67 3.94 -7.27
C PHE A 109 2.19 3.85 -7.52
N HIS A 110 2.60 3.50 -8.73
CA HIS A 110 4.00 3.53 -9.14
C HIS A 110 4.28 4.74 -10.03
N GLU A 111 3.58 4.86 -11.16
CA GLU A 111 3.77 5.95 -12.12
C GLU A 111 2.56 6.11 -13.05
N TRP A 112 2.38 7.29 -13.64
CA TRP A 112 1.36 7.49 -14.67
C TRP A 112 1.74 6.72 -15.94
N ALA A 113 0.80 5.94 -16.46
CA ALA A 113 0.99 5.17 -17.68
C ALA A 113 0.65 5.98 -18.95
N THR A 114 -0.03 7.12 -18.79
CA THR A 114 -0.45 8.00 -19.89
C THR A 114 -0.17 9.46 -19.56
N GLY A 115 0.16 10.27 -20.58
CA GLY A 115 0.39 11.71 -20.41
C GLY A 115 -0.83 12.47 -19.89
N HIS A 116 -2.04 12.02 -20.24
CA HIS A 116 -3.30 12.58 -19.75
C HIS A 116 -3.70 12.09 -18.34
N ARG A 117 -2.86 11.28 -17.68
CA ARG A 117 -3.10 10.77 -16.32
C ARG A 117 -4.45 10.05 -16.19
N THR A 118 -4.82 9.26 -17.19
CA THR A 118 -6.07 8.48 -17.22
C THR A 118 -5.87 7.01 -16.80
N ALA A 119 -4.62 6.55 -16.77
CA ALA A 119 -4.24 5.25 -16.25
C ALA A 119 -2.85 5.35 -15.61
N TYR A 120 -2.58 4.46 -14.65
CA TYR A 120 -1.30 4.35 -13.96
C TYR A 120 -0.82 2.91 -13.94
N TRP A 121 0.49 2.73 -13.80
CA TRP A 121 1.05 1.46 -13.36
C TRP A 121 0.92 1.40 -11.85
N GLY A 122 0.30 0.34 -11.33
CA GLY A 122 0.13 0.13 -9.91
C GLY A 122 0.54 -1.28 -9.50
N PHE A 123 0.98 -1.41 -8.25
CA PHE A 123 1.14 -2.70 -7.60
C PHE A 123 -0.12 -3.07 -6.82
N GLU A 124 -0.50 -4.33 -6.91
CA GLU A 124 -1.75 -4.82 -6.35
C GLU A 124 -1.57 -6.24 -5.80
N GLN A 125 -2.24 -6.51 -4.68
CA GLN A 125 -2.44 -7.85 -4.14
C GLN A 125 -3.94 -8.14 -4.09
N SER A 126 -4.44 -8.98 -5.00
CA SER A 126 -5.89 -9.25 -5.13
C SER A 126 -6.21 -10.72 -5.33
N GLY A 127 -7.44 -11.11 -4.96
CA GLY A 127 -7.92 -12.49 -5.07
C GLY A 127 -7.91 -13.05 -6.49
N GLU A 128 -7.98 -12.18 -7.50
CA GLU A 128 -8.02 -12.55 -8.91
C GLU A 128 -6.64 -12.90 -9.47
N THR A 129 -5.57 -12.27 -8.97
CA THR A 129 -4.26 -12.29 -9.64
C THR A 129 -3.07 -12.60 -8.72
N GLY A 130 -3.24 -12.59 -7.40
CA GLY A 130 -2.11 -12.55 -6.47
C GLY A 130 -1.40 -11.20 -6.54
N THR A 131 -0.07 -11.19 -6.42
CA THR A 131 0.71 -9.95 -6.51
C THR A 131 1.05 -9.65 -7.96
N VAL A 132 0.68 -8.46 -8.42
CA VAL A 132 0.96 -8.01 -9.79
C VAL A 132 1.35 -6.53 -9.83
N ARG A 133 2.16 -6.17 -10.83
CA ARG A 133 2.30 -4.80 -11.31
C ARG A 133 1.56 -4.70 -12.64
N ARG A 134 0.45 -3.97 -12.68
CA ARG A 134 -0.40 -3.88 -13.88
C ARG A 134 -0.80 -2.44 -14.17
N ARG A 135 -1.29 -2.21 -15.40
CA ARG A 135 -1.91 -0.95 -15.79
C ARG A 135 -3.34 -0.93 -15.25
N ILE A 136 -3.70 0.14 -14.55
CA ILE A 136 -4.99 0.34 -13.89
C ILE A 136 -5.60 1.64 -14.42
N SER A 137 -6.88 1.61 -14.81
CA SER A 137 -7.59 2.84 -15.17
C SER A 137 -7.85 3.67 -13.92
N PHE A 138 -7.57 4.98 -13.96
CA PHE A 138 -7.76 5.84 -12.79
C PHE A 138 -9.25 6.09 -12.49
N PRO A 139 -9.70 6.12 -11.21
CA PRO A 139 -8.90 5.93 -10.00
C PRO A 139 -8.60 4.46 -9.69
N TYR A 140 -9.52 3.56 -10.03
CA TYR A 140 -9.31 2.11 -10.03
C TYR A 140 -10.38 1.46 -10.93
N ASP A 141 -9.99 1.02 -12.12
CA ASP A 141 -10.83 0.36 -13.12
C ASP A 141 -12.23 0.97 -13.27
N GLN A 142 -12.29 2.31 -13.33
CA GLN A 142 -13.51 3.11 -13.47
C GLN A 142 -14.56 2.92 -12.35
N SER A 143 -14.18 2.35 -11.21
CA SER A 143 -15.02 2.22 -10.00
C SER A 143 -15.12 3.55 -9.20
N GLY A 144 -15.20 4.69 -9.90
CA GLY A 144 -14.95 6.04 -9.40
C GLY A 144 -15.83 6.53 -8.23
N GLU A 145 -15.27 7.48 -7.47
CA GLU A 145 -15.63 8.09 -6.16
C GLU A 145 -15.21 7.36 -4.89
N LEU A 146 -15.07 6.02 -4.90
CA LEU A 146 -14.73 5.27 -3.67
C LEU A 146 -13.23 5.09 -3.43
N TYR A 147 -12.36 5.45 -4.39
CA TYR A 147 -10.91 5.30 -4.25
C TYR A 147 -10.24 6.64 -4.06
N GLU A 148 -9.77 6.87 -2.84
CA GLU A 148 -9.10 8.10 -2.44
C GLU A 148 -7.59 7.99 -2.66
N PRO A 149 -6.94 8.94 -3.33
CA PRO A 149 -5.49 9.07 -3.34
C PRO A 149 -4.98 9.45 -1.94
N ARG A 150 -4.03 8.68 -1.40
CA ARG A 150 -3.49 8.91 -0.06
C ARG A 150 -1.98 8.72 0.02
N ARG A 151 -1.35 9.51 0.89
CA ARG A 151 0.09 9.45 1.18
C ARG A 151 0.36 9.00 2.59
N TYR A 152 1.27 8.04 2.75
CA TYR A 152 1.70 7.55 4.06
C TYR A 152 2.44 8.64 4.86
N ALA A 153 2.07 8.82 6.13
CA ALA A 153 2.52 9.92 6.97
C ALA A 153 4.03 9.92 7.27
N LEU A 154 4.69 8.75 7.27
CA LEU A 154 6.13 8.64 7.52
C LEU A 154 6.96 8.49 6.23
N THR A 155 6.39 8.87 5.08
CA THR A 155 7.18 8.98 3.85
C THR A 155 8.22 10.09 4.02
N ALA A 156 9.50 9.74 4.00
CA ALA A 156 10.58 10.70 4.13
C ALA A 156 10.57 11.68 2.95
N SER A 157 10.63 12.98 3.24
CA SER A 157 10.96 13.99 2.24
C SER A 157 12.38 13.77 1.73
N PRO A 158 12.68 14.08 0.45
CA PRO A 158 14.06 14.18 0.01
C PRO A 158 14.77 15.17 0.94
N LYS A 159 15.91 14.76 1.50
CA LYS A 159 16.86 15.73 2.07
C LYS A 159 17.45 16.45 0.86
N PHE A 160 17.14 17.73 0.71
CA PHE A 160 17.84 18.62 -0.20
C PHE A 160 19.27 18.86 0.30
#